data_AF-K2FYW0-F1
#
_entry.id   AF-K2FYW0-F1
#
_cell.length_a   1.000
_cell.length_b   1.000
_cell.length_c   1.000
_cell.angle_alpha   90.00
_cell.angle_beta   90.00
_cell.angle_gamma   90.00
#
_symmetry.space_group_name_H-M   'P 1'
#
loop_
_entity.id
_entity.type
_entity.pdbx_description
1 polymer ?
#
loop_
_entity_poly.entity_id
_entity_poly.type
_entity_poly.pdbx_seq_one_letter_code
_entity_poly.pdbx_strand_id
1 'polypeptide(L)'
;MIGNNNFIKVSRRALILLVLLALSIIDADHAHAALACNVCHSMPPTDSATGDRLPATGAFKGNHQGHSSSSVDSCVPCHGAEVSAYTASHSAPPPGSGSKPVIRLTSALNNYSIGHNLAAYSRGTFFNQTTIPPNPMGTCSSVNCHFETTTPAWGTTNFVAPTDCDKCHGAPPAAIDPGSHAKHNTYYPGADNCLKCHPNNTTFQHATSAGNRPLNVTFAAAPNNGSGSYSGPLNDYLPSQTNTFGNCTATYCH
;
A
#
# COMPACT_ATOMS: atom_id res chain seq x y z
N MET A 1 45.22 -51.70 46.82
CA MET A 1 44.22 -51.05 45.93
C MET A 1 43.17 -52.10 45.59
N ILE A 2 42.06 -52.15 46.33
CA ILE A 2 40.97 -53.10 46.08
C ILE A 2 39.82 -52.28 45.48
N GLY A 3 39.65 -52.41 44.17
CA GLY A 3 38.60 -51.73 43.41
C GLY A 3 37.24 -52.39 43.66
N ASN A 4 36.30 -51.61 44.16
CA ASN A 4 34.94 -52.06 44.47
C ASN A 4 34.07 -51.93 43.21
N ASN A 5 34.00 -52.99 42.41
CA ASN A 5 33.18 -53.05 41.19
C ASN A 5 31.73 -53.40 41.54
N ASN A 6 30.96 -52.41 42.02
CA ASN A 6 29.51 -52.54 42.17
C ASN A 6 28.84 -52.42 40.79
N PHE A 7 28.80 -53.52 40.05
CA PHE A 7 27.95 -53.65 38.88
C PHE A 7 26.48 -53.74 39.32
N ILE A 8 25.79 -52.61 39.28
CA ILE A 8 24.33 -52.53 39.46
C ILE A 8 23.68 -53.33 38.33
N LYS A 9 23.12 -54.50 38.65
CA LYS A 9 22.30 -55.28 37.71
C LYS A 9 20.97 -54.56 37.52
N VAL A 10 20.93 -53.62 36.57
CA VAL A 10 19.67 -53.02 36.11
C VAL A 10 18.84 -54.13 35.47
N SER A 11 17.71 -54.47 36.08
CA SER A 11 16.83 -55.52 35.54
C SER A 11 16.30 -55.08 34.16
N ARG A 12 16.10 -56.04 33.25
CA ARG A 12 15.48 -55.79 31.93
C ARG A 12 14.17 -55.00 32.04
N ARG A 13 13.42 -55.17 33.13
CA ARG A 13 12.16 -54.45 33.40
C ARG A 13 12.39 -52.97 33.70
N ALA A 14 13.46 -52.63 34.44
CA ALA A 14 13.83 -51.24 34.72
C ALA A 14 14.29 -50.50 33.46
N LEU A 15 15.02 -51.18 32.58
CA LEU A 15 15.43 -50.60 31.28
C LEU A 15 14.21 -50.31 30.39
N ILE A 16 13.25 -51.24 30.31
CA ILE A 16 12.02 -51.07 29.51
C ILE A 16 11.18 -49.91 30.06
N LEU A 17 11.04 -49.78 31.38
CA LEU A 17 10.33 -48.67 32.00
C LEU A 17 10.99 -47.32 31.74
N LEU A 18 12.32 -47.26 31.77
CA LEU A 18 13.07 -46.03 31.46
C LEU A 18 12.93 -45.62 30.00
N VAL A 19 12.91 -46.59 29.08
CA VAL A 19 12.67 -46.32 27.65
C VAL A 19 11.24 -45.85 27.43
N LEU A 20 10.23 -46.49 28.04
CA LEU A 20 8.83 -46.05 27.91
C LEU A 20 8.60 -44.66 28.53
N LEU A 21 9.24 -44.37 29.66
CA LEU A 21 9.20 -43.04 30.26
C LEU A 21 9.90 -42.01 29.36
N ALA A 22 11.06 -42.33 28.79
CA ALA A 22 11.75 -41.45 27.84
C ALA A 22 10.91 -41.19 26.57
N LEU A 23 10.17 -42.19 26.07
CA LEU A 23 9.26 -42.02 24.94
C LEU A 23 8.02 -41.17 25.30
N SER A 24 7.60 -41.15 26.56
CA SER A 24 6.48 -40.31 27.01
C SER A 24 6.82 -38.82 27.19
N ILE A 25 8.12 -38.47 27.15
CA ILE A 25 8.61 -37.08 27.23
C ILE A 25 8.93 -36.54 25.82
N ILE A 26 8.66 -37.31 24.76
CA ILE A 26 8.67 -36.77 23.40
C ILE A 26 7.41 -35.92 23.28
N ASP A 27 7.55 -34.62 23.56
CA ASP A 27 6.51 -33.64 23.32
C ASP A 27 6.00 -33.83 21.89
N ALA A 28 4.73 -34.25 21.77
CA ALA A 28 4.02 -34.16 20.51
C ALA A 28 3.91 -32.68 20.20
N ASP A 29 4.81 -32.19 19.34
CA ASP A 29 4.72 -30.86 18.78
C ASP A 29 3.30 -30.74 18.21
N HIS A 30 2.51 -29.82 18.77
CA HIS A 30 1.13 -29.70 18.37
C HIS A 30 1.17 -29.26 16.91
N ALA A 31 0.75 -30.15 16.01
CA ALA A 31 0.55 -29.84 14.61
C ALA A 31 -0.65 -28.88 14.52
N HIS A 32 -0.41 -27.62 14.86
CA HIS A 32 -1.33 -26.54 14.54
C HIS A 32 -1.31 -26.42 13.02
N ALA A 33 -2.45 -26.69 12.37
CA ALA A 33 -2.62 -26.25 11.01
C ALA A 33 -2.28 -24.75 10.96
N ALA A 34 -1.36 -24.35 10.08
CA ALA A 34 -1.04 -22.95 9.91
C ALA A 34 -2.31 -22.23 9.46
N LEU A 35 -2.97 -21.48 10.37
CA LEU A 35 -4.11 -20.66 10.00
C LEU A 35 -3.61 -19.53 9.09
N ALA A 36 -4.05 -19.55 7.84
CA ALA A 36 -3.83 -18.45 6.91
C ALA A 36 -4.74 -17.25 7.23
N CYS A 37 -4.38 -16.06 6.73
CA CYS A 37 -5.12 -14.81 6.97
C CYS A 37 -6.61 -14.90 6.59
N ASN A 38 -6.91 -15.62 5.52
CA ASN A 38 -8.27 -15.77 4.99
C ASN A 38 -9.20 -16.58 5.89
N VAL A 39 -8.69 -17.30 6.88
CA VAL A 39 -9.50 -18.06 7.84
C VAL A 39 -10.33 -17.13 8.73
N CYS A 40 -9.81 -15.93 9.03
CA CYS A 40 -10.46 -15.00 9.96
C CYS A 40 -11.02 -13.74 9.30
N HIS A 41 -10.36 -13.19 8.27
CA HIS A 41 -10.69 -11.86 7.75
C HIS A 41 -10.85 -11.77 6.22
N SER A 42 -10.88 -12.89 5.50
CA SER A 42 -10.74 -12.95 4.03
C SER A 42 -9.40 -12.35 3.54
N MET A 43 -9.04 -12.59 2.27
CA MET A 43 -7.85 -12.00 1.65
C MET A 43 -8.21 -11.47 0.26
N PRO A 44 -8.30 -10.13 0.08
CA PRO A 44 -8.02 -9.08 1.06
C PRO A 44 -9.00 -9.01 2.23
N PRO A 45 -8.63 -8.35 3.35
CA PRO A 45 -9.59 -8.02 4.40
C PRO A 45 -10.84 -7.38 3.83
N THR A 46 -12.01 -7.84 4.27
CA THR A 46 -13.27 -7.24 3.80
C THR A 46 -13.51 -5.90 4.48
N ASP A 47 -13.90 -4.89 3.71
CA ASP A 47 -14.24 -3.58 4.27
C ASP A 47 -15.71 -3.57 4.70
N SER A 48 -15.97 -3.00 5.88
CA SER A 48 -17.33 -2.90 6.41
C SER A 48 -18.09 -1.73 5.79
N ALA A 49 -19.21 -2.02 5.15
CA ALA A 49 -20.09 -1.00 4.56
C ALA A 49 -20.72 -0.07 5.62
N THR A 50 -20.89 -0.53 6.86
CA THR A 50 -21.43 0.29 7.96
C THR A 50 -20.35 0.97 8.80
N GLY A 51 -19.08 0.58 8.61
CA GLY A 51 -17.96 1.03 9.42
C GLY A 51 -17.80 0.28 10.75
N ASP A 52 -18.67 -0.67 11.08
CA ASP A 52 -18.53 -1.51 12.28
C ASP A 52 -17.70 -2.75 11.99
N ARG A 53 -17.11 -3.36 13.02
CA ARG A 53 -16.51 -4.69 12.89
C ARG A 53 -17.62 -5.73 12.81
N LEU A 54 -17.67 -6.51 11.72
CA LEU A 54 -18.64 -7.57 11.50
C LEU A 54 -18.02 -8.93 11.88
N PRO A 55 -18.42 -9.55 13.01
CA PRO A 55 -17.79 -10.80 13.47
C PRO A 55 -17.97 -11.97 12.49
N ALA A 56 -19.10 -12.01 11.77
CA ALA A 56 -19.44 -13.11 10.86
C ALA A 56 -18.52 -13.18 9.63
N THR A 57 -18.03 -12.03 9.16
CA THR A 57 -17.17 -11.94 7.95
C THR A 57 -15.74 -11.53 8.29
N GLY A 58 -15.51 -11.09 9.53
CA GLY A 58 -14.30 -10.41 9.93
C GLY A 58 -14.16 -9.01 9.33
N ALA A 59 -15.16 -8.47 8.63
CA ALA A 59 -15.04 -7.16 8.00
C ALA A 59 -14.87 -6.04 9.04
N PHE A 60 -14.14 -4.98 8.68
CA PHE A 60 -13.99 -3.79 9.53
C PHE A 60 -13.85 -2.54 8.67
N LYS A 61 -14.03 -1.35 9.26
CA LYS A 61 -13.91 -0.10 8.51
C LYS A 61 -12.53 0.01 7.87
N GLY A 62 -12.48 0.32 6.58
CA GLY A 62 -11.25 0.45 5.83
C GLY A 62 -11.52 0.53 4.33
N ASN A 63 -10.44 0.53 3.55
CA ASN A 63 -10.46 0.45 2.09
C ASN A 63 -9.45 -0.61 1.59
N HIS A 64 -9.28 -1.72 2.32
CA HIS A 64 -8.35 -2.79 1.96
C HIS A 64 -8.65 -3.36 0.58
N GLN A 65 -9.92 -3.52 0.23
CA GLN A 65 -10.33 -4.07 -1.06
C GLN A 65 -9.88 -3.19 -2.24
N GLY A 66 -9.65 -1.89 -2.02
CA GLY A 66 -9.08 -0.98 -3.01
C GLY A 66 -7.55 -0.98 -3.09
N HIS A 67 -6.85 -1.53 -2.08
CA HIS A 67 -5.40 -1.41 -1.92
C HIS A 67 -4.67 -2.75 -1.87
N SER A 68 -5.38 -3.86 -1.78
CA SER A 68 -4.79 -5.19 -1.64
C SER A 68 -5.43 -6.20 -2.58
N SER A 69 -4.68 -7.25 -2.87
CA SER A 69 -5.10 -8.37 -3.71
C SER A 69 -5.30 -9.62 -2.85
N SER A 70 -5.57 -10.76 -3.49
CA SER A 70 -5.61 -12.05 -2.81
C SER A 70 -4.22 -12.56 -2.35
N SER A 71 -3.13 -11.82 -2.61
CA SER A 71 -1.78 -12.15 -2.15
C SER A 71 -1.39 -11.38 -0.89
N VAL A 72 -0.74 -12.06 0.06
CA VAL A 72 -0.15 -11.44 1.27
C VAL A 72 0.89 -10.38 0.92
N ASP A 73 1.57 -10.50 -0.22
CA ASP A 73 2.58 -9.53 -0.67
C ASP A 73 1.98 -8.14 -0.90
N SER A 74 0.69 -8.07 -1.22
CA SER A 74 -0.02 -6.79 -1.37
C SER A 74 -0.20 -6.02 -0.05
N CYS A 75 0.03 -6.68 1.10
CA CYS A 75 -0.04 -6.06 2.42
C CYS A 75 1.30 -5.44 2.84
N VAL A 76 2.42 -5.91 2.28
CA VAL A 76 3.78 -5.50 2.63
C VAL A 76 3.99 -3.98 2.53
N PRO A 77 3.47 -3.27 1.50
CA PRO A 77 3.62 -1.82 1.41
C PRO A 77 3.07 -1.07 2.63
N CYS A 78 2.04 -1.59 3.28
CA CYS A 78 1.41 -0.95 4.44
C CYS A 78 1.91 -1.51 5.77
N HIS A 79 2.11 -2.84 5.84
CA HIS A 79 2.35 -3.54 7.10
C HIS A 79 3.81 -3.95 7.32
N GLY A 80 4.68 -3.77 6.33
CA GLY A 80 6.06 -4.26 6.37
C GLY A 80 6.17 -5.73 5.97
N ALA A 81 7.40 -6.22 5.83
CA ALA A 81 7.66 -7.59 5.40
C ALA A 81 7.22 -8.62 6.45
N GLU A 82 7.05 -8.23 7.71
CA GLU A 82 6.66 -9.14 8.79
C GLU A 82 5.25 -9.72 8.56
N VAL A 83 4.40 -9.04 7.79
CA VAL A 83 3.03 -9.48 7.49
C VAL A 83 2.98 -10.84 6.79
N SER A 84 4.00 -11.21 6.01
CA SER A 84 4.06 -12.51 5.35
C SER A 84 4.34 -13.67 6.31
N ALA A 85 4.78 -13.37 7.54
CA ALA A 85 5.06 -14.33 8.60
C ALA A 85 3.95 -14.36 9.67
N TYR A 86 2.86 -13.62 9.49
CA TYR A 86 1.76 -13.59 10.45
C TYR A 86 1.07 -14.96 10.56
N THR A 87 0.95 -15.46 11.79
CA THR A 87 0.23 -16.70 12.11
C THR A 87 -1.13 -16.37 12.73
N ALA A 88 -1.91 -17.38 13.15
CA ALA A 88 -3.14 -17.19 13.96
C ALA A 88 -2.92 -16.23 15.14
N SER A 89 -1.70 -16.21 15.67
CA SER A 89 -1.26 -15.43 16.81
C SER A 89 -0.72 -14.05 16.42
N HIS A 90 -0.96 -13.54 15.21
CA HIS A 90 -0.65 -12.13 14.89
C HIS A 90 -1.49 -11.14 15.73
N SER A 91 -2.60 -11.64 16.28
CA SER A 91 -3.39 -11.00 17.33
C SER A 91 -2.98 -11.43 18.75
N ALA A 92 -1.84 -12.11 18.96
CA ALA A 92 -1.18 -12.36 20.26
C ALA A 92 0.28 -11.83 20.28
N PRO A 93 0.80 -11.28 21.39
CA PRO A 93 2.20 -10.88 21.44
C PRO A 93 3.11 -12.11 21.28
N PRO A 94 4.34 -11.96 20.79
CA PRO A 94 5.35 -13.00 20.96
C PRO A 94 5.47 -13.35 22.46
N PRO A 95 5.53 -14.64 22.83
CA PRO A 95 5.69 -15.05 24.22
C PRO A 95 6.88 -14.33 24.88
N GLY A 96 6.64 -13.66 26.00
CA GLY A 96 7.68 -12.94 26.75
C GLY A 96 8.03 -11.53 26.24
N SER A 97 7.40 -11.03 25.17
CA SER A 97 7.74 -9.70 24.64
C SER A 97 7.10 -8.52 25.40
N GLY A 98 6.09 -8.78 26.23
CA GLY A 98 5.31 -7.74 26.91
C GLY A 98 4.54 -6.79 25.97
N SER A 99 4.71 -6.94 24.65
CA SER A 99 4.02 -6.15 23.64
C SER A 99 2.55 -6.54 23.61
N LYS A 100 1.67 -5.68 23.10
CA LYS A 100 0.36 -6.13 22.64
C LYS A 100 0.50 -6.63 21.20
N PRO A 101 -0.31 -7.59 20.78
CA PRO A 101 -0.38 -7.93 19.38
C PRO A 101 -0.96 -6.80 18.58
N VAL A 102 -0.32 -6.46 17.49
CA VAL A 102 -0.78 -5.37 16.66
C VAL A 102 -0.36 -5.62 15.25
N ILE A 103 -1.35 -5.60 14.38
CA ILE A 103 -1.14 -5.25 12.98
C ILE A 103 -0.59 -3.82 13.01
N ARG A 104 0.68 -3.67 12.66
CA ARG A 104 1.38 -2.39 12.63
C ARG A 104 1.43 -1.89 11.20
N LEU A 105 1.46 -0.57 11.05
CA LEU A 105 1.88 0.02 9.79
C LEU A 105 3.40 0.22 9.84
N THR A 106 4.07 0.03 8.72
CA THR A 106 5.47 0.42 8.61
C THR A 106 5.60 1.95 8.67
N SER A 107 6.70 2.44 9.25
CA SER A 107 7.03 3.88 9.23
C SER A 107 7.47 4.35 7.85
N ALA A 108 7.79 3.42 6.95
CA ALA A 108 8.21 3.66 5.58
C ALA A 108 7.23 2.96 4.63
N LEU A 109 6.05 3.55 4.43
CA LEU A 109 5.04 3.00 3.53
C LEU A 109 5.64 2.81 2.13
N ASN A 110 5.37 1.65 1.53
CA ASN A 110 5.90 1.20 0.24
C ASN A 110 7.44 1.08 0.20
N ASN A 111 8.06 0.69 1.31
CA ASN A 111 9.51 0.48 1.44
C ASN A 111 10.37 1.70 1.06
N TYR A 112 9.81 2.90 1.23
CA TYR A 112 10.47 4.13 0.82
C TYR A 112 11.37 4.66 1.94
N SER A 113 12.69 4.62 1.75
CA SER A 113 13.68 5.01 2.75
C SER A 113 14.16 6.46 2.63
N ILE A 114 14.85 6.91 3.68
CA ILE A 114 15.30 8.27 3.98
C ILE A 114 15.94 8.95 2.75
N GLY A 115 15.33 10.02 2.26
CA GLY A 115 15.85 10.83 1.14
C GLY A 115 14.76 11.57 0.37
N HIS A 116 13.54 11.05 0.37
CA HIS A 116 12.35 11.77 -0.09
C HIS A 116 11.26 11.64 0.98
N ASN A 117 10.42 12.66 1.12
CA ASN A 117 9.46 12.81 2.21
C ASN A 117 8.75 11.48 2.54
N LEU A 118 9.04 10.92 3.72
CA LEU A 118 8.52 9.63 4.15
C LEU A 118 6.98 9.67 4.14
N ALA A 119 6.36 8.82 3.32
CA ALA A 119 4.93 8.63 3.38
C ALA A 119 4.58 7.99 4.72
N ALA A 120 3.90 8.76 5.55
CA ALA A 120 3.53 8.40 6.90
C ALA A 120 2.01 8.32 7.00
N TYR A 121 1.53 7.32 7.73
CA TYR A 121 0.15 7.33 8.19
C TYR A 121 0.02 8.29 9.37
N SER A 122 -0.94 9.19 9.31
CA SER A 122 -1.18 10.24 10.33
C SER A 122 -1.39 9.69 11.75
N ARG A 123 -1.73 8.41 11.90
CA ARG A 123 -1.89 7.75 13.22
C ARG A 123 -0.65 6.97 13.66
N GLY A 124 0.47 7.13 12.94
CA GLY A 124 1.73 6.45 13.21
C GLY A 124 1.72 4.96 12.85
N THR A 125 2.74 4.25 13.35
CA THR A 125 2.96 2.81 13.09
C THR A 125 2.13 1.89 13.99
N PHE A 126 1.45 2.45 14.99
CA PHE A 126 0.67 1.72 15.97
C PHE A 126 -0.56 2.52 16.36
N PHE A 127 -1.71 1.86 16.33
CA PHE A 127 -2.94 2.36 16.92
C PHE A 127 -3.80 1.19 17.40
N ASN A 128 -4.57 1.41 18.47
CA ASN A 128 -5.45 0.37 19.01
C ASN A 128 -6.56 0.06 18.01
N GLN A 129 -6.73 -1.22 17.67
CA GLN A 129 -7.89 -1.73 16.95
C GLN A 129 -9.04 -1.93 17.95
N THR A 130 -9.89 -0.93 18.08
CA THR A 130 -11.06 -0.95 18.96
C THR A 130 -12.33 -1.29 18.18
N THR A 131 -13.36 -1.79 18.87
CA THR A 131 -14.70 -2.01 18.27
C THR A 131 -15.34 -0.72 17.79
N ILE A 132 -14.94 0.41 18.36
CA ILE A 132 -15.30 1.75 17.90
C ILE A 132 -14.09 2.32 17.16
N PRO A 133 -14.02 2.25 15.82
CA PRO A 133 -12.89 2.79 15.09
C PRO A 133 -12.87 4.33 15.23
N PRO A 134 -11.68 4.93 15.23
CA PRO A 134 -11.56 6.38 15.22
C PRO A 134 -12.16 6.97 13.94
N ASN A 135 -12.78 8.14 14.08
CA ASN A 135 -13.39 8.87 12.97
C ASN A 135 -12.83 10.31 12.96
N PRO A 136 -11.97 10.68 11.99
CA PRO A 136 -11.50 9.87 10.86
C PRO A 136 -10.50 8.77 11.27
N MET A 137 -10.36 7.73 10.44
CA MET A 137 -9.41 6.63 10.71
C MET A 137 -7.95 7.03 10.51
N GLY A 138 -7.68 8.14 9.82
CA GLY A 138 -6.35 8.66 9.48
C GLY A 138 -6.17 8.89 7.99
N THR A 139 -5.24 9.77 7.60
CA THR A 139 -4.79 10.02 6.23
C THR A 139 -3.34 9.61 6.04
N CYS A 140 -2.87 9.47 4.80
CA CYS A 140 -1.45 9.33 4.47
C CYS A 140 -0.87 10.71 4.09
N SER A 141 0.38 10.98 4.48
CA SER A 141 0.98 12.32 4.45
C SER A 141 1.33 12.84 3.06
N SER A 142 1.89 12.03 2.15
CA SER A 142 2.31 12.50 0.82
C SER A 142 2.76 11.39 -0.14
N VAL A 143 2.79 11.75 -1.44
CA VAL A 143 3.51 11.22 -2.64
C VAL A 143 3.50 9.72 -2.96
N ASN A 144 3.62 8.81 -1.98
CA ASN A 144 3.81 7.39 -2.29
C ASN A 144 2.51 6.58 -2.33
N CYS A 145 1.36 7.23 -2.04
CA CYS A 145 0.04 6.61 -2.15
C CYS A 145 -0.95 7.41 -3.02
N HIS A 146 -1.00 8.75 -2.91
CA HIS A 146 -1.94 9.59 -3.69
C HIS A 146 -1.38 10.97 -4.11
N PHE A 147 -0.41 11.00 -5.02
CA PHE A 147 -0.11 12.18 -5.87
C PHE A 147 0.09 13.52 -5.12
N GLU A 148 1.11 13.61 -4.27
CA GLU A 148 1.53 14.84 -3.52
C GLU A 148 0.46 15.55 -2.69
N THR A 149 -0.75 15.01 -2.60
CA THR A 149 -1.87 15.55 -1.84
C THR A 149 -2.07 14.70 -0.59
N THR A 150 -2.62 15.34 0.45
CA THR A 150 -3.12 14.57 1.59
C THR A 150 -4.28 13.71 1.13
N THR A 151 -4.21 12.41 1.42
CA THR A 151 -5.25 11.46 1.02
C THR A 151 -6.57 11.76 1.74
N PRO A 152 -7.71 11.30 1.21
CA PRO A 152 -8.90 11.12 2.03
C PRO A 152 -8.60 10.27 3.26
N ALA A 153 -9.45 10.39 4.27
CA ALA A 153 -9.36 9.52 5.43
C ALA A 153 -9.58 8.05 5.02
N TRP A 154 -8.81 7.13 5.58
CA TRP A 154 -8.95 5.70 5.36
C TRP A 154 -10.37 5.23 5.70
N GLY A 155 -10.94 4.35 4.88
CA GLY A 155 -12.31 3.87 5.03
C GLY A 155 -13.39 4.88 4.64
N THR A 156 -13.03 5.94 3.89
CA THR A 156 -14.01 6.78 3.17
C THR A 156 -14.28 6.21 1.79
N THR A 157 -15.37 6.65 1.15
CA THR A 157 -15.76 6.21 -0.20
C THR A 157 -14.61 6.35 -1.20
N ASN A 158 -14.38 5.30 -1.99
CA ASN A 158 -13.38 5.30 -3.05
C ASN A 158 -13.70 6.38 -4.09
N PHE A 159 -12.66 6.99 -4.64
CA PHE A 159 -12.78 7.87 -5.80
C PHE A 159 -13.32 7.12 -7.01
N VAL A 160 -14.14 7.80 -7.80
CA VAL A 160 -14.79 7.26 -8.99
C VAL A 160 -14.33 8.05 -10.20
N ALA A 161 -13.75 7.36 -11.19
CA ALA A 161 -13.53 7.95 -12.50
C ALA A 161 -14.82 7.98 -13.32
N PRO A 162 -15.04 9.02 -14.13
CA PRO A 162 -14.15 10.17 -14.36
C PRO A 162 -14.34 11.34 -13.37
N THR A 163 -15.31 11.25 -12.45
CA THR A 163 -15.78 12.37 -11.63
C THR A 163 -14.74 12.93 -10.66
N ASP A 164 -13.93 12.06 -10.03
CA ASP A 164 -13.02 12.43 -8.94
C ASP A 164 -11.56 12.59 -9.39
N CYS A 165 -11.31 12.72 -10.69
CA CYS A 165 -9.95 12.95 -11.20
C CYS A 165 -9.34 14.25 -10.64
N ASP A 166 -10.18 15.24 -10.34
CA ASP A 166 -9.82 16.54 -9.75
C ASP A 166 -9.25 16.43 -8.33
N LYS A 167 -9.52 15.33 -7.62
CA LYS A 167 -9.07 15.12 -6.24
C LYS A 167 -7.57 14.87 -6.14
N CYS A 168 -6.97 14.37 -7.22
CA CYS A 168 -5.53 14.13 -7.31
C CYS A 168 -4.88 15.05 -8.36
N HIS A 169 -5.54 15.27 -9.50
CA HIS A 169 -5.02 16.09 -10.57
C HIS A 169 -5.67 17.48 -10.54
N GLY A 170 -4.87 18.54 -10.46
CA GLY A 170 -5.37 19.87 -10.81
C GLY A 170 -5.72 19.92 -12.31
N ALA A 171 -6.77 20.65 -12.67
CA ALA A 171 -6.99 21.02 -14.08
C ALA A 171 -5.92 22.06 -14.47
N PRO A 172 -5.13 21.83 -15.53
CA PRO A 172 -4.20 22.84 -16.01
C PRO A 172 -4.96 24.04 -16.61
N PRO A 173 -4.44 25.27 -16.47
CA PRO A 173 -3.38 25.66 -15.55
C PRO A 173 -3.97 26.20 -14.25
N ALA A 174 -3.59 25.63 -13.10
CA ALA A 174 -3.62 26.39 -11.86
C ALA A 174 -2.82 27.69 -12.08
N ALA A 175 -3.26 28.80 -11.49
CA ALA A 175 -3.01 30.21 -11.88
C ALA A 175 -1.55 30.69 -12.05
N ILE A 176 -0.54 29.81 -11.99
CA ILE A 176 0.88 30.10 -12.12
C ILE A 176 1.52 28.98 -12.95
N ASP A 177 1.34 29.01 -14.27
CA ASP A 177 2.03 28.06 -15.16
C ASP A 177 3.09 28.78 -15.98
N PRO A 178 4.39 28.68 -15.62
CA PRO A 178 5.47 29.18 -16.47
C PRO A 178 5.59 28.28 -17.71
N GLY A 179 5.72 28.87 -18.91
CA GLY A 179 6.03 28.10 -20.14
C GLY A 179 4.97 28.17 -21.24
N SER A 180 4.80 27.09 -22.00
CA SER A 180 3.93 27.02 -23.18
C SER A 180 2.43 27.14 -22.83
N HIS A 181 2.00 26.61 -21.68
CA HIS A 181 0.59 26.68 -21.26
C HIS A 181 0.07 28.11 -21.09
N ALA A 182 0.88 29.05 -20.57
CA ALA A 182 0.47 30.46 -20.46
C ALA A 182 0.11 31.07 -21.82
N LYS A 183 0.88 30.75 -22.86
CA LYS A 183 0.60 31.21 -24.23
C LYS A 183 -0.64 30.52 -24.79
N HIS A 184 -0.74 29.21 -24.68
CA HIS A 184 -1.89 28.46 -25.21
C HIS A 184 -3.20 28.82 -24.51
N ASN A 185 -3.18 29.07 -23.20
CA ASN A 185 -4.37 29.48 -22.43
C ASN A 185 -4.93 30.84 -22.87
N THR A 186 -4.11 31.69 -23.51
CA THR A 186 -4.58 32.96 -24.08
C THR A 186 -5.49 32.74 -25.31
N TYR A 187 -5.24 31.68 -26.08
CA TYR A 187 -5.98 31.38 -27.32
C TYR A 187 -7.01 30.26 -27.16
N TYR A 188 -6.76 29.34 -26.24
CA TYR A 188 -7.56 28.15 -26.00
C TYR A 188 -7.87 27.98 -24.50
N PRO A 189 -8.68 28.90 -23.91
CA PRO A 189 -8.98 28.86 -22.49
C PRO A 189 -9.90 27.68 -22.14
N GLY A 190 -9.76 27.16 -20.92
CA GLY A 190 -10.65 26.12 -20.37
C GLY A 190 -10.19 24.69 -20.63
N ALA A 191 -10.61 23.77 -19.75
CA ALA A 191 -10.10 22.40 -19.68
C ALA A 191 -10.38 21.55 -20.94
N ASP A 192 -11.47 21.81 -21.66
CA ASP A 192 -11.80 21.08 -22.90
C ASP A 192 -10.75 21.30 -23.99
N ASN A 193 -10.06 22.44 -23.95
CA ASN A 193 -9.01 22.75 -24.91
C ASN A 193 -7.69 22.02 -24.61
N CYS A 194 -7.51 21.50 -23.40
CA CYS A 194 -6.36 20.64 -23.08
C CYS A 194 -6.37 19.39 -23.96
N LEU A 195 -7.56 18.91 -24.38
CA LEU A 195 -7.73 17.73 -25.24
C LEU A 195 -7.12 17.88 -26.64
N LYS A 196 -6.76 19.12 -27.04
CA LYS A 196 -6.04 19.36 -28.29
C LYS A 196 -4.62 18.82 -28.27
N CYS A 197 -4.03 18.72 -27.07
CA CYS A 197 -2.65 18.26 -26.85
C CYS A 197 -2.59 17.02 -25.94
N HIS A 198 -3.50 16.88 -24.99
CA HIS A 198 -3.52 15.81 -23.99
C HIS A 198 -4.78 14.96 -24.13
N PRO A 199 -4.69 13.73 -24.66
CA PRO A 199 -5.86 12.86 -24.71
C PRO A 199 -6.38 12.60 -23.30
N ASN A 200 -7.72 12.61 -23.15
CA ASN A 200 -8.36 12.40 -21.86
C ASN A 200 -8.12 10.98 -21.35
N ASN A 201 -7.82 10.84 -20.07
CA ASN A 201 -7.85 9.55 -19.39
C ASN A 201 -9.20 9.41 -18.68
N THR A 202 -10.11 8.61 -19.24
CA THR A 202 -11.44 8.40 -18.68
C THR A 202 -11.54 7.20 -17.74
N THR A 203 -10.44 6.44 -17.60
CA THR A 203 -10.36 5.27 -16.72
C THR A 203 -9.48 5.60 -15.53
N PHE A 204 -9.96 5.29 -14.32
CA PHE A 204 -9.13 5.36 -13.11
C PHE A 204 -8.01 4.34 -13.24
N GLN A 205 -6.76 4.80 -13.14
CA GLN A 205 -5.61 3.91 -13.10
C GLN A 205 -4.74 4.33 -11.93
N HIS A 206 -4.52 3.41 -10.98
CA HIS A 206 -3.88 3.68 -9.71
C HIS A 206 -2.46 4.26 -9.90
N ALA A 207 -2.17 5.37 -9.21
CA ALA A 207 -0.92 6.12 -9.31
C ALA A 207 0.27 5.49 -8.56
N THR A 208 0.25 4.17 -8.30
CA THR A 208 1.45 3.39 -7.88
C THR A 208 2.57 3.41 -8.94
N SER A 209 2.36 4.20 -9.99
CA SER A 209 3.21 4.52 -11.12
C SER A 209 3.42 6.04 -11.28
N ALA A 210 3.35 6.83 -10.19
CA ALA A 210 3.74 8.25 -10.22
C ALA A 210 5.21 8.37 -10.68
N GLY A 211 5.44 9.11 -11.77
CA GLY A 211 6.75 9.16 -12.46
C GLY A 211 7.05 7.98 -13.40
N ASN A 212 6.28 6.88 -13.32
CA ASN A 212 6.42 5.71 -14.19
C ASN A 212 5.50 5.78 -15.43
N ARG A 213 4.67 6.81 -15.55
CA ARG A 213 3.80 7.01 -16.72
C ARG A 213 4.02 8.40 -17.29
N PRO A 214 4.60 8.48 -18.50
CA PRO A 214 4.66 9.71 -19.27
C PRO A 214 3.26 10.32 -19.46
N LEU A 215 3.15 11.65 -19.32
CA LEU A 215 2.07 12.42 -19.93
C LEU A 215 2.00 12.06 -21.40
N ASN A 216 0.79 11.91 -21.92
CA ASN A 216 0.61 11.76 -23.35
C ASN A 216 0.43 13.15 -23.96
N VAL A 217 1.28 13.49 -24.92
CA VAL A 217 1.21 14.73 -25.70
C VAL A 217 1.07 14.33 -27.17
N THR A 218 -0.07 14.62 -27.77
CA THR A 218 -0.36 14.33 -29.18
C THR A 218 -0.88 15.59 -29.86
N PHE A 219 -0.52 15.78 -31.12
CA PHE A 219 -0.96 16.94 -31.91
C PHE A 219 -2.08 16.53 -32.88
N ALA A 220 -3.04 15.76 -32.39
CA ALA A 220 -4.10 15.17 -33.21
C ALA A 220 -5.15 16.19 -33.67
N ALA A 221 -5.31 17.30 -32.95
CA ALA A 221 -6.25 18.35 -33.32
C ALA A 221 -5.82 19.09 -34.59
N ALA A 222 -6.79 19.52 -35.39
CA ALA A 222 -6.55 20.44 -36.50
C ALA A 222 -5.96 21.78 -35.96
N PRO A 223 -5.03 22.42 -36.70
CA PRO A 223 -4.57 22.07 -38.05
C PRO A 223 -3.42 21.06 -38.08
N ASN A 224 -2.88 20.65 -36.93
CA ASN A 224 -1.71 19.78 -36.86
C ASN A 224 -2.01 18.38 -37.43
N ASN A 225 -3.23 17.85 -37.26
CA ASN A 225 -3.67 16.57 -37.86
C ASN A 225 -2.65 15.42 -37.66
N GLY A 226 -2.00 15.36 -36.50
CA GLY A 226 -0.97 14.37 -36.15
C GLY A 226 0.47 14.77 -36.50
N SER A 227 0.72 15.98 -37.02
CA SER A 227 2.07 16.51 -37.26
C SER A 227 2.61 17.31 -36.07
N GLY A 228 3.92 17.30 -35.88
CA GLY A 228 4.62 17.93 -34.76
C GLY A 228 5.04 16.95 -33.67
N SER A 229 5.90 17.41 -32.77
CA SER A 229 6.44 16.60 -31.68
C SER A 229 6.79 17.47 -30.48
N TYR A 230 6.72 16.92 -29.27
CA TYR A 230 7.20 17.55 -28.06
C TYR A 230 8.49 16.85 -27.61
N SER A 231 9.55 17.61 -27.34
CA SER A 231 10.87 17.06 -26.98
C SER A 231 11.17 17.08 -25.48
N GLY A 232 10.23 17.51 -24.66
CA GLY A 232 10.44 17.64 -23.21
C GLY A 232 10.25 16.32 -22.49
N PRO A 233 10.69 16.24 -21.22
CA PRO A 233 10.31 15.16 -20.36
C PRO A 233 8.78 15.13 -20.21
N LEU A 234 8.26 13.93 -20.04
CA LEU A 234 6.83 13.67 -19.90
C LEU A 234 6.51 13.10 -18.52
N ASN A 235 7.52 12.90 -17.67
CA ASN A 235 7.41 12.29 -16.35
C ASN A 235 7.87 13.23 -15.22
N ASP A 236 7.98 14.53 -15.53
CA ASP A 236 8.39 15.62 -14.64
C ASP A 236 7.21 16.57 -14.34
N TYR A 237 6.05 16.01 -14.03
CA TYR A 237 4.80 16.75 -13.84
C TYR A 237 4.36 16.85 -12.37
N LEU A 238 5.15 16.34 -11.43
CA LEU A 238 4.83 16.43 -10.01
C LEU A 238 5.28 17.79 -9.45
N PRO A 239 4.47 18.46 -8.61
CA PRO A 239 4.87 19.72 -7.97
C PRO A 239 6.19 19.68 -7.17
N SER A 240 6.61 18.52 -6.66
CA SER A 240 7.89 18.33 -5.96
C SER A 240 9.10 18.19 -6.89
N GLN A 241 8.88 18.01 -8.19
CA GLN A 241 9.94 17.89 -9.19
C GLN A 241 10.39 19.26 -9.69
N THR A 242 11.62 19.31 -10.20
CA THR A 242 12.07 20.44 -11.02
C THR A 242 11.62 20.19 -12.45
N ASN A 243 10.48 20.76 -12.83
CA ASN A 243 9.88 20.54 -14.14
C ASN A 243 10.68 21.28 -15.22
N THR A 244 10.97 20.58 -16.33
CA THR A 244 11.71 21.12 -17.47
C THR A 244 10.82 21.11 -18.71
N PHE A 245 10.61 22.26 -19.32
CA PHE A 245 9.79 22.33 -20.53
C PHE A 245 10.60 21.97 -21.78
N GLY A 246 9.97 21.20 -22.66
CA GLY A 246 10.50 20.85 -23.97
C GLY A 246 10.19 21.87 -25.05
N ASN A 247 10.65 21.55 -26.27
CA ASN A 247 10.30 22.29 -27.47
C ASN A 247 9.21 21.56 -28.24
N CYS A 248 8.31 22.32 -28.87
CA CYS A 248 7.37 21.78 -29.84
C CYS A 248 7.92 21.98 -31.25
N THR A 249 7.82 20.96 -32.09
CA THR A 249 8.05 21.07 -33.54
C THR A 249 6.70 21.15 -34.26
N ALA A 250 6.68 21.77 -35.45
CA ALA A 250 5.54 22.22 -36.26
C ALA A 250 5.09 23.68 -36.05
N THR A 251 4.82 24.34 -37.17
CA THR A 251 4.52 25.78 -37.27
C THR A 251 3.32 26.20 -36.45
N TYR A 252 2.35 25.31 -36.22
CA TYR A 252 1.11 25.62 -35.51
C TYR A 252 1.13 25.24 -34.02
N CYS A 253 2.29 24.83 -33.48
CA CYS A 253 2.52 24.83 -32.04
C CYS A 253 2.81 26.26 -31.51
N HIS A 254 3.13 27.19 -32.42
CA HIS A 254 3.34 28.62 -32.23
C HIS A 254 2.46 29.42 -33.21
#